data_AF-A0A2T8KJD6-F1
#
_entry.id   AF-A0A2T8KJD6-F1
#
_cell.length_a   1.000
_cell.length_b   1.000
_cell.length_c   1.000
_cell.angle_alpha   90.00
_cell.angle_beta   90.00
_cell.angle_gamma   90.00
#
_symmetry.space_group_name_H-M   'P 1'
#
loop_
_entity.id
_entity.type
_entity.pdbx_description
1 polymer ?
#
loop_
_entity_poly.entity_id
_entity_poly.type
_entity_poly.pdbx_seq_one_letter_code
_entity_poly.pdbx_strand_id
1 'polypeptide(L)'
;MAGATPKTSWFSLDWPVYEIRETFFSYLAENQYAKLSSTPVIPIDDPKVPLIHTCLNRLKGALNGTGSHRTCFSLRCIVTSSDDVIEHFRSDATYHRFTEILGSWSSGDYFKEEAIGLLHSLLSKKYGLPESIIHATYFSGDTSSGLSPDNESKTALQKCIGEERILPSMSKFNRQADGVLSPLQAKHIITGINLQCLAAILQKKESLYELDDYDNIIDCISSRAGEEFDSYSGKVGEADTDGVDTAYRLLADHMRMISVTNAPGSQLGKCVMFRLVTNVNNYNISVWLVC
;
A
#
# COMPACT_ATOMS: atom_id res chain seq x y z
N MET A 1 -27.61 -10.36 -27.76
CA MET A 1 -26.29 -11.03 -27.71
C MET A 1 -25.22 -9.97 -27.94
N ALA A 2 -24.84 -9.24 -26.88
CA ALA A 2 -23.66 -8.38 -26.92
C ALA A 2 -22.49 -9.25 -26.48
N GLY A 3 -21.51 -9.43 -27.36
CA GLY A 3 -20.34 -10.26 -27.08
C GLY A 3 -19.52 -9.64 -25.96
N ALA A 4 -19.32 -10.38 -24.88
CA ALA A 4 -18.28 -10.09 -23.92
C ALA A 4 -16.95 -10.10 -24.67
N THR A 5 -16.28 -8.95 -24.75
CA THR A 5 -14.88 -8.88 -25.15
C THR A 5 -14.08 -9.80 -24.22
N PRO A 6 -13.24 -10.71 -24.73
CA PRO A 6 -12.44 -11.57 -23.87
C PRO A 6 -11.55 -10.69 -23.00
N LYS A 7 -11.67 -10.80 -21.68
CA LYS A 7 -10.70 -10.20 -20.75
C LYS A 7 -9.32 -10.71 -21.15
N THR A 8 -8.41 -9.79 -21.46
CA THR A 8 -7.02 -10.05 -21.83
C THR A 8 -6.41 -11.04 -20.83
N SER A 9 -5.88 -12.17 -21.31
CA SER A 9 -5.22 -13.13 -20.41
C SER A 9 -4.02 -12.43 -19.74
N TRP A 10 -3.85 -12.58 -18.43
CA TRP A 10 -2.77 -11.92 -17.69
C TRP A 10 -1.36 -12.22 -18.23
N PHE A 11 -1.19 -13.30 -19.01
CA PHE A 11 0.04 -13.62 -19.74
C PHE A 11 0.43 -12.60 -20.82
N SER A 12 -0.46 -11.68 -21.20
CA SER A 12 -0.18 -10.63 -22.19
C SER A 12 0.02 -9.24 -21.60
N LEU A 13 0.01 -9.10 -20.26
CA LEU A 13 0.37 -7.84 -19.61
C LEU A 13 1.89 -7.72 -19.52
N ASP A 14 2.43 -6.54 -19.86
CA ASP A 14 3.86 -6.25 -19.71
C ASP A 14 4.29 -6.19 -18.23
N TRP A 15 3.35 -5.90 -17.32
CA TRP A 15 3.61 -5.74 -15.88
C TRP A 15 2.48 -6.32 -15.01
N PRO A 16 2.26 -7.65 -14.97
CA PRO A 16 1.33 -8.25 -14.01
C PRO A 16 1.81 -8.00 -12.57
N VAL A 17 0.89 -7.92 -11.60
CA VAL A 17 1.21 -7.59 -10.19
C VAL A 17 2.27 -8.53 -9.60
N TYR A 18 2.30 -9.80 -10.03
CA TYR A 18 3.34 -10.74 -9.65
C TYR A 18 4.75 -10.33 -10.11
N GLU A 19 4.89 -9.93 -11.38
CA GLU A 19 6.18 -9.57 -11.97
C GLU A 19 6.75 -8.30 -11.35
N ILE A 20 5.88 -7.33 -11.03
CA ILE A 20 6.27 -6.10 -10.31
C ILE A 20 6.90 -6.47 -8.96
N ARG A 21 6.25 -7.35 -8.21
CA ARG A 21 6.74 -7.81 -6.90
C ARG A 21 8.09 -8.51 -7.01
N GLU A 22 8.26 -9.43 -7.96
CA GLU A 22 9.52 -10.16 -8.11
C GLU A 22 10.65 -9.30 -8.66
N THR A 23 10.33 -8.33 -9.53
CA THR A 23 11.29 -7.31 -9.99
C THR A 23 11.83 -6.48 -8.83
N PHE A 24 10.96 -6.05 -7.90
CA PHE A 24 11.38 -5.36 -6.68
C PHE A 24 12.40 -6.18 -5.87
N PHE A 25 12.07 -7.45 -5.60
CA PHE A 25 12.95 -8.30 -4.80
C PHE A 25 14.26 -8.63 -5.51
N SER A 26 14.21 -8.89 -6.81
CA SER A 26 15.39 -9.19 -7.62
C SER A 26 16.33 -7.99 -7.67
N TYR A 27 15.79 -6.78 -7.89
CA TYR A 27 16.58 -5.55 -7.85
C TYR A 27 17.24 -5.31 -6.49
N LEU A 28 16.50 -5.50 -5.39
CA LEU A 28 17.10 -5.32 -4.07
C LEU A 28 18.12 -6.42 -3.74
N ALA A 29 17.92 -7.65 -4.21
CA ALA A 29 18.93 -8.71 -4.08
C ALA A 29 20.23 -8.35 -4.83
N GLU A 30 20.15 -7.80 -6.05
CA GLU A 30 21.30 -7.26 -6.79
C GLU A 30 22.05 -6.18 -5.99
N ASN A 31 21.33 -5.44 -5.13
CA ASN A 31 21.86 -4.39 -4.26
C ASN A 31 22.10 -4.87 -2.81
N GLN A 32 22.31 -6.17 -2.63
CA GLN A 32 22.73 -6.82 -1.37
C GLN A 32 21.68 -6.78 -0.24
N TYR A 33 20.39 -6.67 -0.56
CA TYR A 33 19.33 -6.80 0.44
C TYR A 33 18.96 -8.27 0.64
N ALA A 34 18.84 -8.68 1.90
CA ALA A 34 18.27 -9.97 2.25
C ALA A 34 16.73 -9.90 2.28
N LYS A 35 16.06 -10.79 1.53
CA LYS A 35 14.59 -10.92 1.56
C LYS A 35 14.17 -11.60 2.86
N LEU A 36 13.35 -10.93 3.66
CA LEU A 36 12.71 -11.50 4.84
C LEU A 36 11.38 -12.15 4.47
N SER A 37 10.96 -13.14 5.25
CA SER A 37 9.63 -13.72 5.13
C SER A 37 8.53 -12.68 5.37
N SER A 38 7.35 -12.89 4.78
CA SER A 38 6.20 -12.02 5.00
C SER A 38 5.81 -12.01 6.48
N THR A 39 5.42 -10.84 7.01
CA THR A 39 4.92 -10.74 8.39
C THR A 39 3.43 -11.06 8.41
N PRO A 40 2.95 -11.80 9.43
CA PRO A 40 1.52 -11.86 9.74
C PRO A 40 0.92 -10.47 9.88
N VAL A 41 -0.36 -10.32 9.55
CA VAL A 41 -1.02 -9.00 9.64
C VAL A 41 -1.30 -8.58 11.09
N ILE A 42 -1.39 -9.57 11.99
CA ILE A 42 -1.43 -9.35 13.43
C ILE A 42 0.00 -9.35 13.96
N PRO A 43 0.47 -8.28 14.63
CA PRO A 43 1.75 -8.29 15.30
C PRO A 43 1.78 -9.34 16.41
N ILE A 44 2.79 -10.22 16.40
CA ILE A 44 3.00 -11.21 17.46
C ILE A 44 3.58 -10.53 18.73
N ASP A 45 4.44 -9.52 18.54
CA ASP A 45 5.30 -8.98 19.60
C ASP A 45 4.91 -7.57 20.09
N ASP A 46 3.81 -6.98 19.59
CA ASP A 46 3.33 -5.67 20.07
C ASP A 46 1.80 -5.69 20.30
N PRO A 47 1.34 -6.03 21.52
CA PRO A 47 -0.09 -6.12 21.83
C PRO A 47 -0.81 -4.77 21.79
N LYS A 48 -0.09 -3.64 21.67
CA LYS A 48 -0.68 -2.30 21.53
C LYS A 48 -1.03 -1.97 20.07
N VAL A 49 -0.51 -2.73 19.11
CA VAL A 49 -0.78 -2.55 17.69
C VAL A 49 -1.74 -3.65 17.26
N PRO A 50 -3.02 -3.34 16.98
CA PRO A 50 -4.00 -4.37 16.63
C PRO A 50 -3.74 -4.98 15.25
N LEU A 51 -3.28 -4.17 14.30
CA LEU A 51 -2.99 -4.56 12.92
C LEU A 51 -1.77 -3.81 12.40
N ILE A 52 -0.96 -4.50 11.60
CA ILE A 52 0.14 -3.87 10.88
C ILE A 52 -0.43 -2.97 9.79
N HIS A 53 -0.06 -1.69 9.83
CA HIS A 53 -0.48 -0.68 8.86
C HIS A 53 0.72 0.12 8.29
N THR A 54 1.92 -0.03 8.86
CA THR A 54 3.15 0.62 8.35
C THR A 54 4.37 -0.29 8.46
N CYS A 55 5.38 -0.04 7.60
CA CYS A 55 6.70 -0.69 7.68
C CYS A 55 7.36 -0.53 9.06
N LEU A 56 7.07 0.56 9.78
CA LEU A 56 7.64 0.84 11.09
C LEU A 56 7.17 -0.17 12.15
N ASN A 57 5.93 -0.67 12.05
CA ASN A 57 5.41 -1.66 13.00
C ASN A 57 6.23 -2.96 12.97
N ARG A 58 6.78 -3.34 11.81
CA ARG A 58 7.65 -4.51 11.66
C ARG A 58 9.02 -4.32 12.30
N LEU A 59 9.54 -3.09 12.28
CA LEU A 59 10.96 -2.82 12.56
C LEU A 59 11.20 -2.22 13.94
N LYS A 60 10.15 -1.89 14.70
CA LYS A 60 10.23 -1.21 15.99
C LYS A 60 11.19 -1.86 16.99
N GLY A 61 11.24 -3.19 17.07
CA GLY A 61 12.17 -3.92 17.94
C GLY A 61 13.63 -3.91 17.45
N ALA A 62 13.86 -3.67 16.16
CA ALA A 62 15.17 -3.73 15.52
C ALA A 62 15.85 -2.36 15.40
N LEU A 63 15.13 -1.25 15.65
CA LEU A 63 15.67 0.11 15.60
C LEU A 63 16.78 0.38 16.64
N ASN A 64 16.83 -0.40 17.71
CA ASN A 64 17.85 -0.28 18.77
C ASN A 64 18.98 -1.32 18.63
N GLY A 65 18.97 -2.13 17.57
CA GLY A 65 19.96 -3.18 17.35
C GLY A 65 21.31 -2.63 16.90
N THR A 66 22.38 -3.35 17.23
CA THR A 66 23.73 -3.07 16.73
C THR A 66 24.02 -3.97 15.51
N GLY A 67 24.25 -3.37 14.34
CA GLY A 67 24.57 -4.11 13.11
C GLY A 67 24.27 -3.33 11.83
N SER A 68 25.05 -3.60 10.76
CA SER A 68 24.76 -3.12 9.41
C SER A 68 24.02 -4.19 8.62
N HIS A 69 22.77 -3.91 8.24
CA HIS A 69 21.94 -4.84 7.47
C HIS A 69 21.06 -4.10 6.47
N ARG A 70 20.96 -4.67 5.27
CA ARG A 70 19.99 -4.32 4.23
C ARG A 70 18.97 -5.44 4.12
N THR A 71 17.69 -5.13 4.30
CA THR A 71 16.63 -6.13 4.23
C THR A 71 15.44 -5.63 3.43
N CYS A 72 14.76 -6.53 2.74
CA CYS A 72 13.55 -6.23 1.99
C CYS A 72 12.44 -7.21 2.33
N PHE A 73 11.20 -6.79 2.21
CA PHE A 73 10.05 -7.58 2.60
C PHE A 73 8.77 -7.17 1.87
N SER A 74 7.82 -8.08 1.83
CA SER A 74 6.42 -7.79 1.48
C SER A 74 5.62 -7.72 2.77
N LEU A 75 5.03 -6.56 3.00
CA LEU A 75 4.20 -6.28 4.16
C LEU A 75 2.73 -6.22 3.74
N ARG A 76 1.93 -7.05 4.37
CA ARG A 76 0.47 -7.03 4.24
C ARG A 76 -0.08 -6.05 5.26
N CYS A 77 -0.69 -4.97 4.77
CA CYS A 77 -1.20 -3.89 5.60
C CYS A 77 -2.73 -3.84 5.55
N ILE A 78 -3.35 -3.65 6.71
CA ILE A 78 -4.76 -3.29 6.80
C ILE A 78 -4.87 -1.89 7.39
N VAL A 79 -5.44 -0.97 6.62
CA VAL A 79 -5.70 0.40 7.07
C VAL A 79 -7.09 0.47 7.69
N THR A 80 -7.14 0.58 9.02
CA THR A 80 -8.37 0.87 9.75
C THR A 80 -8.48 2.38 9.96
N SER A 81 -9.13 3.08 9.03
CA SER A 81 -9.56 4.47 9.26
C SER A 81 -10.74 4.51 10.24
N SER A 82 -10.84 5.62 10.99
CA SER A 82 -12.01 5.95 11.81
C SER A 82 -13.19 6.51 10.98
N ASP A 83 -12.93 6.82 9.72
CA ASP A 83 -13.88 7.50 8.84
C ASP A 83 -14.87 6.52 8.20
N ASP A 84 -15.96 7.07 7.63
CA ASP A 84 -16.97 6.26 6.95
C ASP A 84 -16.35 5.54 5.75
N VAL A 85 -16.25 4.24 5.93
CA VAL A 85 -15.64 3.29 5.01
C VAL A 85 -16.40 3.26 3.70
N ILE A 86 -17.73 3.29 3.78
CA ILE A 86 -18.60 3.18 2.62
C ILE A 86 -18.41 4.40 1.73
N GLU A 87 -18.31 5.59 2.33
CA GLU A 87 -18.10 6.82 1.57
C GLU A 87 -16.75 6.86 0.86
N HIS A 88 -15.71 6.24 1.42
CA HIS A 88 -14.44 6.06 0.71
C HIS A 88 -14.60 5.16 -0.52
N PHE A 89 -15.21 3.97 -0.40
CA PHE A 89 -15.44 3.09 -1.55
C PHE A 89 -16.42 3.67 -2.58
N ARG A 90 -17.33 4.55 -2.14
CA ARG A 90 -18.27 5.27 -3.01
C ARG A 90 -17.54 6.29 -3.87
N SER A 91 -16.65 7.08 -3.28
CA SER A 91 -16.03 8.23 -3.94
C SER A 91 -14.68 7.95 -4.57
N ASP A 92 -13.99 6.87 -4.17
CA ASP A 92 -12.61 6.62 -4.55
C ASP A 92 -12.35 5.15 -4.97
N ALA A 93 -11.87 4.98 -6.21
CA ALA A 93 -11.46 3.69 -6.75
C ALA A 93 -9.93 3.45 -6.65
N THR A 94 -9.20 4.38 -6.04
CA THR A 94 -7.74 4.37 -5.83
C THR A 94 -7.32 3.95 -4.42
N TYR A 95 -8.30 3.54 -3.60
CA TYR A 95 -8.12 3.15 -2.21
C TYR A 95 -8.44 1.68 -1.96
N HIS A 96 -7.57 1.01 -1.20
CA HIS A 96 -7.80 -0.30 -0.60
C HIS A 96 -7.64 -0.24 0.91
N ARG A 97 -8.42 -1.02 1.66
CA ARG A 97 -8.13 -1.23 3.09
C ARG A 97 -7.02 -2.26 3.24
N PHE A 98 -7.06 -3.31 2.43
CA PHE A 98 -5.99 -4.29 2.37
C PHE A 98 -5.03 -3.96 1.22
N THR A 99 -3.78 -3.65 1.55
CA THR A 99 -2.74 -3.37 0.56
C THR A 99 -1.45 -4.12 0.88
N GLU A 100 -0.66 -4.35 -0.15
CA GLU A 100 0.69 -4.87 0.00
C GLU A 100 1.71 -3.74 -0.17
N ILE A 101 2.54 -3.53 0.85
CA ILE A 101 3.66 -2.60 0.83
C ILE A 101 4.95 -3.39 0.60
N LEU A 102 5.61 -3.11 -0.51
CA LEU A 102 6.97 -3.57 -0.79
C LEU A 102 7.95 -2.68 -0.04
N GLY A 103 8.50 -3.22 1.04
CA GLY A 103 9.33 -2.48 1.99
C GLY A 103 10.81 -2.80 1.85
N SER A 104 11.65 -1.81 2.11
CA SER A 104 13.08 -2.02 2.33
C SER A 104 13.55 -1.28 3.58
N TRP A 105 14.56 -1.84 4.23
CA TRP A 105 15.17 -1.29 5.42
C TRP A 105 16.68 -1.39 5.35
N SER A 106 17.33 -0.27 5.65
CA SER A 106 18.77 -0.18 5.87
C SER A 106 19.02 0.36 7.27
N SER A 107 19.88 -0.34 8.01
CA SER A 107 20.25 -0.01 9.37
C SER A 107 21.75 0.18 9.43
N GLY A 108 22.23 1.37 9.83
CA GLY A 108 23.65 1.61 10.08
C GLY A 108 24.58 1.43 8.88
N ASP A 109 24.04 1.43 7.66
CA ASP A 109 24.78 1.14 6.44
C ASP A 109 24.89 2.35 5.50
N TYR A 110 23.80 2.67 4.80
CA TYR A 110 23.69 3.84 3.92
C TYR A 110 22.55 4.76 4.39
N PHE A 111 22.49 5.96 3.81
CA PHE A 111 21.46 6.95 4.15
C PHE A 111 20.81 7.59 2.92
N LYS A 112 20.44 8.87 2.97
CA LYS A 112 19.52 9.49 2.01
C LYS A 112 19.99 9.48 0.56
N GLU A 113 21.24 9.83 0.28
CA GLU A 113 21.73 9.94 -1.10
C GLU A 113 21.66 8.60 -1.85
N GLU A 114 22.15 7.52 -1.24
CA GLU A 114 22.06 6.18 -1.82
C GLU A 114 20.61 5.67 -1.82
N ALA A 115 19.82 5.91 -0.76
CA ALA A 115 18.41 5.54 -0.72
C ALA A 115 17.62 6.11 -1.91
N ILE A 116 17.80 7.40 -2.15
CA ILE A 116 17.12 8.15 -3.21
C ILE A 116 17.60 7.65 -4.57
N GLY A 117 18.91 7.45 -4.75
CA GLY A 117 19.46 6.91 -5.99
C GLY A 117 18.96 5.50 -6.31
N LEU A 118 18.89 4.62 -5.31
CA LEU A 118 18.37 3.26 -5.46
C LEU A 118 16.89 3.26 -5.83
N LEU A 119 16.07 4.09 -5.18
CA LEU A 119 14.64 4.21 -5.49
C LEU A 119 14.41 4.81 -6.87
N HIS A 120 15.13 5.87 -7.22
CA HIS A 120 15.06 6.48 -8.55
C HIS A 120 15.41 5.48 -9.65
N SER A 121 16.52 4.76 -9.50
CA SER A 121 16.96 3.73 -10.45
C SER A 121 15.97 2.56 -10.55
N LEU A 122 15.34 2.14 -9.44
CA LEU A 122 14.26 1.15 -9.47
C LEU A 122 13.08 1.64 -10.32
N LEU A 123 12.62 2.86 -10.09
CA LEU A 123 11.45 3.43 -10.78
C LEU A 123 11.74 3.71 -12.26
N SER A 124 12.81 4.43 -12.58
CA SER A 124 13.05 4.87 -13.96
C SER A 124 13.76 3.82 -14.82
N LYS A 125 14.70 3.04 -14.26
CA LYS A 125 15.48 2.08 -15.06
C LYS A 125 14.89 0.67 -15.06
N LYS A 126 14.46 0.16 -13.90
CA LYS A 126 13.94 -1.22 -13.79
C LYS A 126 12.47 -1.30 -14.18
N TYR A 127 11.64 -0.38 -13.69
CA TYR A 127 10.23 -0.30 -14.10
C TYR A 127 9.99 0.55 -15.35
N GLY A 128 10.99 1.30 -15.83
CA GLY A 128 10.89 2.06 -17.06
C GLY A 128 9.95 3.28 -16.97
N LEU A 129 9.68 3.80 -15.77
CA LEU A 129 8.81 4.96 -15.61
C LEU A 129 9.46 6.20 -16.23
N PRO A 130 8.72 6.99 -17.03
CA PRO A 130 9.24 8.25 -17.57
C PRO A 130 9.65 9.21 -16.45
N GLU A 131 10.82 9.84 -16.58
CA GLU A 131 11.31 10.83 -15.61
C GLU A 131 10.33 12.00 -15.40
N SER A 132 9.54 12.33 -16.42
CA SER A 132 8.57 13.43 -16.38
C SER A 132 7.42 13.21 -15.40
N ILE A 133 7.11 11.97 -15.03
CA ILE A 133 6.01 11.66 -14.11
C ILE A 133 6.49 11.46 -12.66
N ILE A 134 7.80 11.33 -12.44
CA ILE A 134 8.37 11.09 -11.12
C ILE A 134 8.53 12.43 -10.39
N HIS A 135 7.69 12.65 -9.38
CA HIS A 135 7.75 13.81 -8.50
C HIS A 135 8.12 13.39 -7.09
N ALA A 136 8.76 14.28 -6.34
CA ALA A 136 9.12 14.01 -4.95
C ALA A 136 8.81 15.18 -4.03
N THR A 137 8.62 14.87 -2.76
CA THR A 137 8.57 15.87 -1.69
C THR A 137 9.73 15.70 -0.73
N TYR A 138 10.13 16.79 -0.08
CA TYR A 138 11.09 16.76 1.02
C TYR A 138 10.57 17.55 2.21
N PHE A 139 11.09 17.25 3.40
CA PHE A 139 10.69 17.94 4.61
C PHE A 139 11.18 19.39 4.60
N SER A 140 10.25 20.35 4.59
CA SER A 140 10.56 21.78 4.49
C SER A 140 10.94 22.45 5.81
N GLY A 141 11.00 21.70 6.91
CA GLY A 141 11.18 22.26 8.25
C GLY A 141 9.85 22.52 8.95
N ASP A 142 9.91 22.64 10.27
CA ASP A 142 8.80 23.07 11.12
C ASP A 142 9.35 23.98 12.23
N THR A 143 9.23 25.28 12.01
CA THR A 143 9.69 26.30 12.97
C THR A 143 8.96 26.20 14.31
N SER A 144 7.70 25.75 14.33
CA SER A 144 6.94 25.59 15.58
C SER A 144 7.49 24.46 16.45
N SER A 145 8.11 23.47 15.82
CA SER A 145 8.81 22.36 16.48
C SER A 145 10.33 22.55 16.56
N GLY A 146 10.88 23.69 16.09
CA GLY A 146 12.32 23.93 16.06
C GLY A 146 13.10 23.00 15.11
N LEU A 147 12.44 22.43 14.10
CA LEU A 147 13.04 21.48 13.15
C LEU A 147 13.45 22.18 11.86
N SER A 148 14.72 22.02 11.46
CA SER A 148 15.24 22.58 10.23
C SER A 148 14.79 21.81 8.98
N PRO A 149 14.79 22.44 7.79
CA PRO A 149 14.52 21.76 6.52
C PRO A 149 15.53 20.64 6.23
N ASP A 150 15.05 19.58 5.59
CA ASP A 150 15.89 18.46 5.14
C ASP A 150 16.58 18.78 3.79
N ASN A 151 17.62 19.61 3.87
CA ASN A 151 18.39 20.00 2.69
C ASN A 151 19.18 18.83 2.07
N GLU A 152 19.55 17.81 2.87
CA GLU A 152 20.26 16.62 2.39
C GLU A 152 19.40 15.83 1.39
N SER A 153 18.14 15.57 1.75
CA SER A 153 17.18 14.92 0.83
C SER A 153 16.89 15.80 -0.39
N LYS A 154 16.72 17.11 -0.20
CA LYS A 154 16.49 18.05 -1.33
C LYS A 154 17.61 17.95 -2.36
N THR A 155 18.87 18.05 -1.93
CA THR A 155 20.02 18.00 -2.82
C THR A 155 20.15 16.65 -3.53
N ALA A 156 19.93 15.53 -2.81
CA ALA A 156 19.95 14.20 -3.43
C ALA A 156 18.85 14.03 -4.48
N LEU A 157 17.62 14.49 -4.20
CA LEU A 157 16.51 14.47 -5.15
C LEU A 157 16.81 15.34 -6.39
N GLN A 158 17.38 16.54 -6.20
CA GLN A 158 17.72 17.44 -7.31
C GLN A 158 18.68 16.78 -8.32
N LYS A 159 19.64 15.98 -7.84
CA LYS A 159 20.56 15.21 -8.69
C LYS A 159 19.85 14.16 -9.53
N CYS A 160 18.78 13.56 -9.00
CA CYS A 160 18.06 12.47 -9.67
C CYS A 160 16.97 12.97 -10.63
N ILE A 161 16.13 13.91 -10.19
CA ILE A 161 14.89 14.27 -10.89
C ILE A 161 14.77 15.77 -11.21
N GLY A 162 15.79 16.61 -10.97
CA GLY A 162 15.70 18.05 -11.21
C GLY A 162 14.88 18.81 -10.17
N GLU A 163 15.04 20.14 -10.10
CA GLU A 163 14.41 20.98 -9.07
C GLU A 163 12.92 21.22 -9.31
N GLU A 164 12.49 21.26 -10.57
CA GLU A 164 11.11 21.54 -10.98
C GLU A 164 10.10 20.46 -10.58
N ARG A 165 10.58 19.24 -10.26
CA ARG A 165 9.77 18.10 -9.83
C ARG A 165 9.83 17.84 -8.31
N ILE A 166 10.41 18.77 -7.54
CA ILE A 166 10.59 18.64 -6.09
C ILE A 166 9.75 19.69 -5.36
N LEU A 167 8.89 19.24 -4.45
CA LEU A 167 7.99 20.10 -3.69
C LEU A 167 8.33 20.07 -2.18
N PRO A 168 8.36 21.23 -1.49
CA PRO A 168 8.46 21.25 -0.04
C PRO A 168 7.17 20.70 0.60
N SER A 169 7.31 19.92 1.67
CA SER A 169 6.17 19.39 2.45
C SER A 169 6.44 19.44 3.96
N MET A 170 5.39 19.76 4.73
CA MET A 170 5.42 19.67 6.19
C MET A 170 4.84 18.32 6.63
N SER A 171 5.71 17.44 7.14
CA SER A 171 5.28 16.19 7.77
C SER A 171 4.89 16.44 9.23
N LYS A 172 3.78 15.86 9.68
CA LYS A 172 3.45 15.75 11.11
C LYS A 172 4.27 14.59 11.70
N PHE A 173 5.28 14.89 12.52
CA PHE A 173 6.06 13.85 13.19
C PHE A 173 5.26 13.17 14.31
N ASN A 174 5.47 11.87 14.48
CA ASN A 174 4.96 11.13 15.64
C ASN A 174 5.88 11.42 16.83
N ARG A 175 5.41 12.18 17.83
CA ARG A 175 6.17 12.49 19.05
C ARG A 175 5.93 11.42 20.12
N GLN A 176 6.97 11.11 20.90
CA GLN A 176 6.79 10.40 22.17
C GLN A 176 5.93 11.24 23.12
N ALA A 177 5.26 10.60 24.08
CA ALA A 177 4.27 11.23 24.95
C ALA A 177 4.82 12.39 25.82
N ASP A 178 6.15 12.46 25.99
CA ASP A 178 6.87 13.51 26.71
C ASP A 178 7.32 14.68 25.79
N GLY A 179 7.14 14.55 24.48
CA GLY A 179 7.48 15.57 23.48
C GLY A 179 8.97 15.73 23.20
N VAL A 180 9.85 14.90 23.77
CA VAL A 180 11.31 15.00 23.62
C VAL A 180 11.80 14.11 22.47
N LEU A 181 12.59 14.68 21.57
CA LEU A 181 13.25 13.96 20.49
C LEU A 181 14.69 13.65 20.91
N SER A 182 14.98 12.39 21.25
CA SER A 182 16.35 11.92 21.42
C SER A 182 16.91 11.41 20.08
N PRO A 183 18.17 11.70 19.74
CA PRO A 183 18.81 11.10 18.58
C PRO A 183 18.86 9.57 18.71
N LEU A 184 18.62 8.86 17.61
CA LEU A 184 18.83 7.41 17.55
C LEU A 184 20.33 7.09 17.54
N GLN A 185 20.69 5.90 18.03
CA GLN A 185 22.08 5.44 18.07
C GLN A 185 22.69 5.25 16.67
N ALA A 186 21.85 4.92 15.68
CA ALA A 186 22.24 4.77 14.28
C ALA A 186 21.25 5.47 13.34
N LYS A 187 21.70 5.75 12.12
CA LYS A 187 20.84 6.23 11.04
C LYS A 187 20.21 5.02 10.34
N HIS A 188 18.91 5.14 10.05
CA HIS A 188 18.16 4.10 9.36
C HIS A 188 17.38 4.69 8.18
N ILE A 189 17.23 3.92 7.12
CA ILE A 189 16.33 4.24 5.99
C ILE A 189 15.25 3.17 5.95
N ILE A 190 13.99 3.60 5.91
CA ILE A 190 12.84 2.73 5.68
C ILE A 190 12.12 3.27 4.44
N THR A 191 11.89 2.41 3.45
CA THR A 191 11.07 2.74 2.29
C THR A 191 9.87 1.80 2.20
N GLY A 192 8.83 2.25 1.51
CA GLY A 192 7.66 1.45 1.22
C GLY A 192 7.02 1.90 -0.08
N ILE A 193 6.74 0.95 -0.96
CA ILE A 193 6.02 1.17 -2.21
C ILE A 193 4.70 0.41 -2.12
N ASN A 194 3.58 1.09 -2.32
CA ASN A 194 2.28 0.42 -2.45
C ASN A 194 2.26 -0.35 -3.78
N LEU A 195 2.20 -1.67 -3.70
CA LEU A 195 2.27 -2.54 -4.88
C LEU A 195 1.10 -2.28 -5.83
N GLN A 196 -0.12 -2.14 -5.31
CA GLN A 196 -1.31 -1.93 -6.15
C GLN A 196 -1.26 -0.56 -6.83
N CYS A 197 -0.82 0.50 -6.14
CA CYS A 197 -0.65 1.81 -6.78
C CYS A 197 0.43 1.79 -7.87
N LEU A 198 1.56 1.12 -7.63
CA LEU A 198 2.60 0.97 -8.65
C LEU A 198 2.09 0.16 -9.86
N ALA A 199 1.33 -0.92 -9.61
CA ALA A 199 0.71 -1.71 -10.65
C ALA A 199 -0.28 -0.91 -11.48
N ALA A 200 -1.13 -0.08 -10.85
CA ALA A 200 -2.05 0.78 -11.57
C ALA A 200 -1.32 1.76 -12.51
N ILE A 201 -0.20 2.33 -12.09
CA ILE A 201 0.62 3.19 -12.94
C ILE A 201 1.20 2.40 -14.12
N LEU A 202 1.82 1.24 -13.86
CA LEU A 202 2.51 0.44 -14.89
C LEU A 202 1.53 -0.19 -15.89
N GLN A 203 0.34 -0.58 -15.43
CA GLN A 203 -0.73 -1.15 -16.23
C GLN A 203 -1.67 -0.08 -16.82
N LYS A 204 -1.45 1.20 -16.51
CA LYS A 204 -2.26 2.36 -16.95
C LYS A 204 -3.74 2.21 -16.59
N LYS A 205 -4.00 1.83 -15.33
CA LYS A 205 -5.34 1.69 -14.76
C LYS A 205 -5.66 2.90 -13.88
N GLU A 206 -6.89 3.37 -13.99
CA GLU A 206 -7.40 4.46 -13.14
C GLU A 206 -8.00 3.94 -11.84
N SER A 207 -8.41 2.66 -11.82
CA SER A 207 -8.90 1.98 -10.62
C SER A 207 -7.95 0.85 -10.19
N LEU A 208 -7.76 0.72 -8.88
CA LEU A 208 -7.02 -0.43 -8.33
C LEU A 208 -7.82 -1.75 -8.42
N TYR A 209 -9.13 -1.69 -8.66
CA TYR A 209 -9.99 -2.88 -8.79
C TYR A 209 -10.03 -3.42 -10.22
N GLU A 210 -9.35 -2.76 -11.15
CA GLU A 210 -9.13 -3.19 -12.54
C GLU A 210 -7.76 -3.85 -12.75
N LEU A 211 -7.01 -4.06 -11.65
CA LEU A 211 -5.74 -4.77 -11.66
C LEU A 211 -5.97 -6.27 -11.86
N ASP A 212 -4.95 -6.94 -12.40
CA ASP A 212 -4.96 -8.39 -12.65
C ASP A 212 -5.17 -9.23 -11.38
N ASP A 213 -4.79 -8.71 -10.20
CA ASP A 213 -5.02 -9.39 -8.92
C ASP A 213 -6.47 -9.29 -8.40
N TYR A 214 -7.32 -8.48 -9.05
CA TYR A 214 -8.75 -8.35 -8.74
C TYR A 214 -9.67 -9.02 -9.76
N ASP A 215 -9.21 -9.32 -10.98
CA ASP A 215 -10.05 -9.86 -12.05
C ASP A 215 -10.88 -11.08 -11.60
N ASN A 216 -10.21 -12.07 -10.99
CA ASN A 216 -10.87 -13.28 -10.50
C ASN A 216 -11.86 -12.99 -9.36
N ILE A 217 -11.60 -11.96 -8.54
CA ILE A 217 -12.47 -11.59 -7.41
C ILE A 217 -13.72 -10.92 -7.95
N ILE A 218 -13.58 -9.97 -8.88
CA ILE A 218 -14.68 -9.30 -9.54
C ILE A 218 -15.54 -10.30 -10.34
N ASP A 219 -14.93 -11.24 -11.06
CA ASP A 219 -15.65 -12.30 -11.76
C ASP A 219 -16.37 -13.25 -10.80
N CYS A 220 -15.75 -13.58 -9.68
CA CYS A 220 -16.35 -14.39 -8.64
C CYS A 220 -17.59 -13.71 -8.04
N ILE A 221 -17.54 -12.40 -7.78
CA ILE A 221 -18.67 -11.60 -7.31
C ILE A 221 -19.75 -11.57 -8.38
N SER A 222 -19.41 -11.25 -9.63
CA SER A 222 -20.36 -11.15 -10.74
C SER A 222 -21.10 -12.47 -10.99
N SER A 223 -20.39 -13.60 -10.96
CA SER A 223 -20.99 -14.94 -11.12
C SER A 223 -21.95 -15.36 -9.99
N ARG A 224 -21.89 -14.68 -8.83
CA ARG A 224 -22.72 -14.95 -7.65
C ARG A 224 -23.76 -13.86 -7.41
N ALA A 225 -23.65 -12.74 -8.11
CA ALA A 225 -24.68 -11.72 -8.13
C ALA A 225 -25.91 -12.27 -8.86
N GLY A 226 -27.11 -11.82 -8.46
CA GLY A 226 -28.33 -12.11 -9.22
C GLY A 226 -28.28 -11.49 -10.61
N GLU A 227 -29.00 -12.07 -11.58
CA GLU A 227 -29.08 -11.55 -12.96
C GLU A 227 -29.65 -10.13 -13.05
N GLU A 228 -30.26 -9.64 -11.97
CA GLU A 228 -30.81 -8.29 -11.81
C GLU A 228 -29.75 -7.20 -11.57
N PHE A 229 -28.49 -7.57 -11.29
CA PHE A 229 -27.41 -6.63 -11.05
C PHE A 229 -26.48 -6.52 -12.25
N ASP A 230 -26.10 -5.29 -12.58
CA ASP A 230 -25.11 -5.04 -13.62
C ASP A 230 -23.72 -5.58 -13.24
N SER A 231 -22.92 -5.85 -14.26
CA SER A 231 -21.50 -6.18 -14.08
C SER A 231 -20.71 -4.94 -13.67
N TYR A 232 -19.59 -5.16 -12.98
CA TYR A 232 -18.68 -4.08 -12.60
C TYR A 232 -18.26 -3.22 -13.80
N SER A 233 -18.47 -1.91 -13.70
CA SER A 233 -18.22 -0.92 -14.75
C SER A 233 -17.27 0.20 -14.34
N GLY A 234 -16.78 0.20 -13.09
CA GLY A 234 -15.74 1.11 -12.62
C GLY A 234 -16.23 2.51 -12.22
N LYS A 235 -17.54 2.77 -12.19
CA LYS A 235 -18.10 4.09 -11.85
C LYS A 235 -17.89 4.43 -10.37
N VAL A 236 -17.71 5.71 -10.08
CA VAL A 236 -17.54 6.27 -8.73
C VAL A 236 -18.42 7.50 -8.53
N GLY A 237 -18.71 7.83 -7.27
CA GLY A 237 -19.44 9.03 -6.89
C GLY A 237 -20.82 9.11 -7.53
N GLU A 238 -21.15 10.28 -8.09
CA GLU A 238 -22.45 10.53 -8.74
C GLU A 238 -22.68 9.69 -10.00
N ALA A 239 -21.63 9.13 -10.59
CA ALA A 239 -21.76 8.24 -11.74
C ALA A 239 -22.27 6.84 -11.36
N ASP A 240 -22.02 6.39 -10.12
CA ASP A 240 -22.47 5.09 -9.60
C ASP A 240 -23.88 5.23 -8.99
N THR A 241 -24.86 5.48 -9.86
CA THR A 241 -26.23 5.86 -9.45
C THR A 241 -26.99 4.77 -8.70
N ASP A 242 -26.70 3.50 -8.99
CA ASP A 242 -27.30 2.33 -8.34
C ASP A 242 -26.46 1.82 -7.15
N GLY A 243 -25.19 2.20 -7.06
CA GLY A 243 -24.26 1.78 -6.02
C GLY A 243 -23.65 0.40 -6.27
N VAL A 244 -23.84 -0.17 -7.47
CA VAL A 244 -23.38 -1.51 -7.82
C VAL A 244 -21.84 -1.55 -7.81
N ASP A 245 -21.18 -0.56 -8.42
CA ASP A 245 -19.72 -0.54 -8.49
C ASP A 245 -19.08 -0.35 -7.11
N THR A 246 -19.70 0.45 -6.25
CA THR A 246 -19.34 0.57 -4.83
C THR A 246 -19.44 -0.77 -4.10
N ALA A 247 -20.51 -1.54 -4.35
CA ALA A 247 -20.69 -2.85 -3.73
C ALA A 247 -19.63 -3.86 -4.19
N TYR A 248 -19.27 -3.88 -5.48
CA TYR A 248 -18.18 -4.71 -6.00
C TYR A 248 -16.85 -4.39 -5.33
N ARG A 249 -16.47 -3.10 -5.26
CA ARG A 249 -15.23 -2.66 -4.61
C ARG A 249 -15.20 -3.07 -3.14
N LEU A 250 -16.30 -2.81 -2.42
CA LEU A 250 -16.45 -3.17 -1.01
C LEU A 250 -16.26 -4.68 -0.81
N LEU A 251 -17.00 -5.51 -1.54
CA LEU A 251 -16.91 -6.97 -1.42
C LEU A 251 -15.50 -7.47 -1.76
N ALA A 252 -14.91 -6.98 -2.84
CA ALA A 252 -13.60 -7.43 -3.29
C ALA A 252 -12.50 -7.14 -2.26
N ASP A 253 -12.45 -5.92 -1.72
CA ASP A 253 -11.47 -5.54 -0.68
C ASP A 253 -11.66 -6.35 0.61
N HIS A 254 -12.92 -6.54 1.05
CA HIS A 254 -13.21 -7.30 2.27
C HIS A 254 -12.89 -8.79 2.12
N MET A 255 -13.14 -9.38 0.94
CA MET A 255 -12.78 -10.78 0.67
C MET A 255 -11.26 -11.00 0.80
N ARG A 256 -10.44 -10.09 0.27
CA ARG A 256 -8.97 -10.15 0.44
C ARG A 256 -8.57 -9.99 1.89
N MET A 257 -9.13 -8.99 2.57
CA MET A 257 -8.84 -8.70 3.98
C MET A 257 -9.14 -9.92 4.87
N ILE A 258 -10.32 -10.51 4.74
CA ILE A 258 -10.75 -11.71 5.50
C ILE A 258 -9.86 -12.91 5.21
N SER A 259 -9.50 -13.11 3.93
CA SER A 259 -8.64 -14.24 3.55
C SER A 259 -7.26 -14.15 4.19
N VAL A 260 -6.71 -12.94 4.31
CA VAL A 260 -5.39 -12.72 4.91
C VAL A 260 -5.44 -12.77 6.43
N THR A 261 -6.48 -12.26 7.07
CA THR A 261 -6.63 -12.35 8.54
C THR A 261 -6.88 -13.78 9.01
N ASN A 262 -7.50 -14.63 8.20
CA ASN A 262 -7.72 -16.04 8.52
C ASN A 262 -6.55 -16.97 8.11
N ALA A 263 -5.51 -16.43 7.47
CA ALA A 263 -4.36 -17.24 7.06
C ALA A 263 -3.57 -17.76 8.28
N PRO A 264 -2.97 -18.97 8.20
CA PRO A 264 -2.13 -19.51 9.27
C PRO A 264 -1.05 -18.52 9.72
N GLY A 265 -0.96 -18.28 11.03
CA GLY A 265 -0.05 -17.29 11.63
C GLY A 265 -0.64 -15.89 11.84
N SER A 266 -1.82 -15.58 11.28
CA SER A 266 -2.55 -14.32 11.52
C SER A 266 -3.85 -14.50 12.29
N GLN A 267 -4.03 -15.64 13.00
CA GLN A 267 -5.30 -15.97 13.66
C GLN A 267 -5.73 -14.86 14.62
N LEU A 268 -6.77 -14.13 14.24
CA LEU A 268 -7.54 -13.29 15.15
C LEU A 268 -8.02 -14.21 16.28
N GLY A 269 -7.57 -13.96 17.51
CA GLY A 269 -8.13 -14.62 18.69
C GLY A 269 -9.61 -14.27 18.88
N LYS A 270 -10.16 -14.50 20.07
CA LYS A 270 -11.59 -14.26 20.40
C LYS A 270 -12.07 -12.79 20.27
N CYS A 271 -11.22 -11.86 19.88
CA CYS A 271 -11.55 -10.44 19.79
C CYS A 271 -11.07 -9.88 18.45
N VAL A 272 -12.01 -9.65 17.54
CA VAL A 272 -12.31 -8.37 16.86
C VAL A 272 -13.44 -8.67 15.86
N MET A 273 -14.67 -8.39 16.29
CA MET A 273 -15.91 -8.64 15.57
C MET A 273 -16.28 -7.33 14.84
N PHE A 274 -16.01 -7.21 13.54
CA PHE A 274 -16.57 -6.11 12.75
C PHE A 274 -17.90 -6.57 12.15
N ARG A 275 -19.00 -6.06 12.71
CA ARG A 275 -20.30 -6.04 12.03
C ARG A 275 -20.25 -4.90 11.02
N LEU A 276 -19.87 -5.17 9.78
CA LEU A 276 -20.12 -4.25 8.68
C LEU A 276 -21.58 -4.44 8.25
N VAL A 277 -22.48 -3.70 8.89
CA VAL A 277 -23.77 -3.39 8.27
C VAL A 277 -23.51 -2.25 7.32
N THR A 278 -23.33 -2.55 6.05
CA THR A 278 -23.34 -1.50 5.03
C THR A 278 -24.77 -1.38 4.52
N ASN A 279 -25.38 -0.23 4.79
CA ASN A 279 -26.68 0.14 4.26
C ASN A 279 -26.40 0.92 2.97
N VAL A 280 -26.23 0.21 1.86
CA VAL A 280 -26.05 0.85 0.55
C VAL A 280 -27.44 1.02 -0.04
N ASN A 281 -27.94 2.26 -0.17
CA ASN A 281 -29.18 2.60 -0.87
C ASN A 281 -30.42 1.71 -0.55
N ASN A 282 -30.78 1.56 0.74
CA ASN A 282 -31.87 0.69 1.24
C ASN A 282 -31.62 -0.84 1.16
N TYR A 283 -30.43 -1.27 0.78
CA TYR A 283 -30.05 -2.68 0.82
C TYR A 283 -29.27 -2.97 2.10
N ASN A 284 -29.85 -3.82 2.96
CA ASN A 284 -29.14 -4.42 4.09
C ASN A 284 -28.27 -5.57 3.57
N ILE A 285 -27.05 -5.27 3.13
CA ILE A 285 -26.05 -6.32 2.94
C ILE A 285 -25.57 -6.70 4.34
N SER A 286 -26.21 -7.70 4.90
CA SER A 286 -25.79 -8.31 6.15
C SER A 286 -24.78 -9.40 5.81
N VAL A 287 -23.49 -9.05 5.74
CA VAL A 287 -22.45 -10.10 5.72
C VAL A 287 -22.37 -10.67 7.13
N TRP A 288 -23.17 -11.72 7.36
CA TRP A 288 -23.04 -12.56 8.54
C TRP A 288 -21.86 -13.49 8.32
N LEU A 289 -20.70 -13.08 8.83
CA LEU A 289 -19.62 -14.00 9.08
C LEU A 289 -20.03 -14.90 10.24
N VAL A 290 -20.26 -16.18 9.94
CA VAL A 290 -20.41 -17.21 10.95
C VAL A 290 -19.03 -17.55 11.49
N CYS A 291 -18.85 -17.33 12.79
CA CYS A 291 -18.22 -18.28 13.71
C CYS A 291 -19.08 -18.30 14.98
#